data_AF-A0A7V6Q1N3-F1
#
_entry.id   AF-A0A7V6Q1N3-F1
#
_cell.length_a   1.000
_cell.length_b   1.000
_cell.length_c   1.000
_cell.angle_alpha   90.00
_cell.angle_beta   90.00
_cell.angle_gamma   90.00
#
_symmetry.space_group_name_H-M   'P 1'
#
loop_
_entity.id
_entity.type
_entity.pdbx_description
1 polymer ?
#
loop_
_entity_poly.entity_id
_entity_poly.type
_entity_poly.pdbx_seq_one_letter_code
_entity_poly.pdbx_strand_id
1 'polypeptide(L)'
;MNWIDILLLIIFLKSAIEGFSKGLILSAFKMAGVIVALYAGVFYRDSVVDFLKNHFAVETALSVMLNVPRVSGTGIEEVGAMGLSRIVDMALGAIGFFIVFAGVQLVFMIPAFFLDSLTRLTNLTAVNRLLGLVFGLARSALWVALIYALLSPFLMAWPAGWVTRGLNGSYILMHLKFMEFITPVVVKLI
;
A
#
# COMPACT_ATOMS: atom_id res chain seq x y z
N MET A 1 -17.77 -14.41 -8.20
CA MET A 1 -16.64 -13.92 -7.38
C MET A 1 -15.48 -13.62 -8.31
N ASN A 2 -14.89 -12.43 -8.20
CA ASN A 2 -13.73 -12.05 -8.98
C ASN A 2 -12.48 -12.79 -8.48
N TRP A 3 -11.45 -12.93 -9.31
CA TRP A 3 -10.18 -13.55 -8.90
C TRP A 3 -9.51 -12.77 -7.76
N ILE A 4 -9.69 -11.43 -7.74
CA ILE A 4 -9.25 -10.57 -6.64
C ILE A 4 -9.98 -10.90 -5.34
N ASP A 5 -11.30 -11.20 -5.37
CA ASP A 5 -12.04 -11.53 -4.16
C ASP A 5 -11.49 -12.80 -3.49
N ILE A 6 -11.15 -13.80 -4.31
CA ILE A 6 -10.55 -15.06 -3.84
C ILE A 6 -9.18 -14.79 -3.21
N LEU A 7 -8.35 -14.00 -3.88
CA LEU A 7 -7.03 -13.62 -3.37
C LEU A 7 -7.13 -12.85 -2.04
N LEU A 8 -8.02 -11.87 -1.95
CA LEU A 8 -8.24 -11.11 -0.72
C LEU A 8 -8.75 -11.99 0.42
N LEU A 9 -9.68 -12.91 0.13
CA LEU A 9 -10.19 -13.85 1.12
C LEU A 9 -9.06 -14.73 1.69
N ILE A 10 -8.16 -15.22 0.83
CA ILE A 10 -6.97 -15.99 1.26
C ILE A 10 -6.05 -15.13 2.16
N ILE A 11 -5.80 -13.88 1.77
CA ILE A 11 -4.96 -12.95 2.55
C ILE A 11 -5.58 -12.68 3.93
N PHE A 12 -6.88 -12.36 3.98
CA PHE A 12 -7.59 -12.11 5.23
C PHE A 12 -7.63 -13.34 6.12
N LEU A 13 -7.90 -14.52 5.56
CA LEU A 13 -7.93 -15.77 6.31
C LEU A 13 -6.55 -16.10 6.89
N LYS A 14 -5.49 -15.97 6.08
CA LYS A 14 -4.11 -16.15 6.55
C LYS A 14 -3.77 -15.16 7.67
N SER A 15 -4.18 -13.90 7.52
CA SER A 15 -3.94 -12.87 8.52
C SER A 15 -4.71 -13.11 9.82
N ALA A 16 -5.95 -13.60 9.73
CA ALA A 16 -6.77 -13.97 10.88
C ALA A 16 -6.13 -15.11 11.67
N ILE A 17 -5.68 -16.16 10.98
CA ILE A 17 -5.00 -17.30 11.60
C ILE A 17 -3.68 -16.85 12.23
N GLU A 18 -2.86 -16.08 11.51
CA GLU A 18 -1.59 -15.58 12.05
C GLU A 18 -1.80 -14.69 13.27
N GLY A 19 -2.78 -13.78 13.24
CA GLY A 19 -3.14 -12.93 14.38
C GLY A 19 -3.63 -13.74 15.58
N PHE A 20 -4.47 -14.74 15.34
CA PHE A 20 -4.97 -15.62 16.39
C PHE A 20 -3.86 -16.44 17.04
N SER A 21 -2.92 -16.97 16.24
CA SER A 21 -1.82 -17.80 16.73
C SER A 21 -0.75 -17.00 17.47
N LYS A 22 -0.51 -15.75 17.08
CA LYS A 22 0.59 -14.94 17.62
C LYS A 22 0.16 -13.99 18.76
N GLY A 23 -1.14 -13.89 19.01
CA GLY A 23 -1.70 -13.13 20.13
C GLY A 23 -1.67 -11.60 19.94
N LEU A 24 -2.13 -10.87 20.97
CA LEU A 24 -2.31 -9.42 20.92
C LEU A 24 -0.99 -8.67 20.74
N ILE A 25 0.02 -8.97 21.57
CA ILE A 25 1.24 -8.14 21.69
C ILE A 25 1.95 -8.04 20.34
N LEU A 26 2.22 -9.17 19.69
CA LEU A 26 2.90 -9.16 18.40
C LEU A 26 2.02 -8.55 17.30
N SER A 27 0.72 -8.85 17.29
CA SER A 27 -0.20 -8.34 16.27
C SER A 27 -0.37 -6.82 16.37
N ALA A 28 -0.45 -6.28 17.59
CA ALA A 28 -0.49 -4.86 17.88
C ALA A 28 0.83 -4.17 17.49
N PHE A 29 1.98 -4.76 17.83
CA PHE A 29 3.28 -4.22 17.44
C PHE A 29 3.44 -4.18 15.90
N LYS A 30 3.07 -5.26 15.21
CA LYS A 30 3.04 -5.33 13.75
C LYS A 30 2.09 -4.32 13.12
N MET A 31 0.96 -4.01 13.77
CA MET A 31 0.04 -2.97 13.31
C MET A 31 0.63 -1.58 13.53
N ALA A 32 1.23 -1.33 14.70
CA ALA A 32 1.93 -0.08 15.00
C ALA A 32 3.04 0.21 13.98
N GLY A 33 3.82 -0.80 13.60
CA GLY A 33 4.82 -0.67 12.53
C GLY A 33 4.21 -0.24 11.20
N VAL A 34 3.02 -0.74 10.84
CA VAL A 34 2.29 -0.26 9.63
C VAL A 34 1.89 1.20 9.78
N ILE A 35 1.32 1.61 10.90
CA ILE A 35 0.91 3.00 11.13
C ILE A 35 2.12 3.94 11.07
N VAL A 36 3.23 3.59 11.72
CA VAL A 36 4.47 4.39 11.70
C VAL A 36 5.05 4.44 10.30
N ALA A 37 5.05 3.32 9.56
CA ALA A 37 5.52 3.30 8.18
C ALA A 37 4.63 4.15 7.25
N LEU A 38 3.31 4.17 7.46
CA LEU A 38 2.40 5.05 6.72
C LEU A 38 2.74 6.53 6.99
N TYR A 39 2.91 6.90 8.26
CA TYR A 39 3.26 8.27 8.64
C TYR A 39 4.61 8.72 8.06
N ALA A 40 5.64 7.89 8.24
CA ALA A 40 6.96 8.14 7.68
C ALA A 40 6.94 8.18 6.15
N GLY A 41 6.20 7.26 5.52
CA GLY A 41 6.04 7.21 4.07
C GLY A 41 5.48 8.51 3.52
N VAL A 42 4.47 9.10 4.17
CA VAL A 42 3.92 10.39 3.76
C VAL A 42 4.95 11.51 3.91
N PHE A 43 5.66 11.56 5.04
CA PHE A 43 6.55 12.68 5.36
C PHE A 43 7.84 12.68 4.53
N TYR A 44 8.42 11.50 4.28
CA TYR A 44 9.73 11.37 3.62
C TYR A 44 9.64 11.00 2.13
N ARG A 45 8.45 10.83 1.56
CA ARG A 45 8.31 10.46 0.14
C ARG A 45 9.03 11.47 -0.76
N ASP A 46 8.90 12.77 -0.50
CA ASP A 46 9.39 13.82 -1.40
C ASP A 46 10.93 13.76 -1.43
N SER A 47 11.56 13.62 -0.26
CA SER A 47 13.01 13.43 -0.15
C SER A 47 13.52 12.19 -0.90
N VAL A 48 12.76 11.08 -0.88
CA VAL A 48 13.13 9.87 -1.62
C VAL A 48 12.90 10.03 -3.11
N VAL A 49 11.81 10.69 -3.53
CA VAL A 49 11.56 10.98 -4.94
C VAL A 49 12.68 11.84 -5.53
N ASP A 50 13.11 12.88 -4.82
CA ASP A 50 14.22 13.74 -5.26
C ASP A 50 15.52 12.93 -5.41
N PHE A 51 15.82 12.07 -4.44
CA PHE A 51 16.97 11.16 -4.52
C PHE A 51 16.88 10.24 -5.76
N LEU A 52 15.71 9.65 -6.02
CA LEU A 52 15.50 8.78 -7.19
C LEU A 52 15.65 9.53 -8.51
N LYS A 53 15.13 10.74 -8.60
CA LYS A 53 15.25 11.60 -9.79
C LYS A 53 16.71 11.92 -10.08
N ASN A 54 17.47 12.29 -9.05
CA ASN A 54 18.87 12.71 -9.18
C ASN A 54 19.83 11.58 -9.53
N HIS A 55 19.59 10.35 -9.04
CA HIS A 55 20.53 9.24 -9.20
C HIS A 55 20.13 8.19 -10.24
N PHE A 56 18.83 7.99 -10.49
CA PHE A 56 18.36 6.82 -11.23
C PHE A 56 17.50 7.14 -12.46
N ALA A 57 17.33 8.42 -12.83
CA ALA A 57 16.51 8.86 -13.97
C ALA A 57 15.13 8.17 -14.03
N VAL A 58 14.55 7.88 -12.86
CA VAL A 58 13.33 7.06 -12.71
C VAL A 58 12.14 7.67 -13.45
N GLU A 59 12.09 8.99 -13.52
CA GLU A 59 11.09 9.72 -14.29
C GLU A 59 11.10 9.33 -15.78
N THR A 60 12.30 9.20 -16.37
CA THR A 60 12.43 8.78 -17.77
C THR A 60 11.96 7.34 -17.95
N ALA A 61 12.35 6.43 -17.06
CA ALA A 61 11.92 5.03 -17.09
C ALA A 61 10.39 4.89 -16.96
N LEU A 62 9.78 5.65 -16.04
CA LEU A 62 8.33 5.63 -15.83
C LEU A 62 7.57 6.26 -16.99
N SER A 63 8.05 7.35 -17.59
CA SER A 63 7.40 7.96 -18.75
C SER A 63 7.30 6.97 -19.93
N VAL A 64 8.35 6.15 -20.14
CA VAL A 64 8.39 5.10 -21.16
C VAL A 64 7.47 3.94 -20.79
N MET A 65 7.53 3.46 -19.54
CA MET A 65 6.67 2.38 -19.09
C MET A 65 5.20 2.75 -19.23
N LEU A 66 4.79 3.92 -18.74
CA LEU A 66 3.40 4.38 -18.78
C LEU A 66 2.92 4.78 -20.19
N ASN A 67 3.75 4.57 -21.22
CA ASN A 67 3.47 4.88 -22.63
C ASN A 67 2.91 6.30 -22.82
N VAL A 68 3.50 7.25 -22.10
CA VAL A 68 3.14 8.66 -22.20
C VAL A 68 3.79 9.22 -23.47
N PRO A 69 3.02 9.77 -24.43
CA PRO A 69 3.62 10.47 -25.56
C PRO A 69 4.52 11.59 -25.04
N ARG A 70 5.81 11.57 -25.41
CA ARG A 70 6.72 12.68 -25.14
C ARG A 70 6.25 13.87 -25.97
N VAL A 71 5.51 14.79 -25.35
CA VAL A 71 5.06 16.00 -26.03
C VAL A 71 6.25 16.91 -26.26
N SER A 72 6.78 16.84 -27.49
CA SER A 72 7.71 17.82 -28.04
C SER A 72 6.99 18.56 -29.18
N GLY A 73 6.23 19.60 -28.85
CA GLY A 73 5.54 20.42 -29.85
C GLY A 73 4.46 21.35 -29.28
N THR A 74 4.36 22.54 -29.89
CA THR A 74 3.61 23.74 -29.49
C THR A 74 2.08 23.64 -29.56
N GLY A 75 1.40 24.02 -28.47
CA GLY A 75 0.33 25.03 -28.52
C GLY A 75 -1.14 24.62 -28.49
N ILE A 76 -1.56 23.38 -28.77
CA ILE A 76 -2.99 23.00 -28.69
C ILE A 76 -3.23 21.62 -28.01
N GLU A 77 -2.19 20.83 -27.76
CA GLU A 77 -2.28 19.52 -27.06
C GLU A 77 -2.00 19.59 -25.54
N GLU A 78 -1.79 20.79 -24.99
CA GLU A 78 -1.37 21.02 -23.61
C GLU A 78 -2.41 20.61 -22.55
N VAL A 79 -3.70 20.56 -22.90
CA VAL A 79 -4.78 20.16 -21.98
C VAL A 79 -4.74 18.65 -21.69
N GLY A 80 -4.27 17.82 -22.63
CA GLY A 80 -4.06 16.39 -22.42
C GLY A 80 -2.69 16.07 -21.76
N ALA A 81 -1.66 16.83 -22.12
CA ALA A 81 -0.30 16.68 -21.59
C ALA A 81 -0.20 17.00 -20.08
N MET A 82 -1.04 17.92 -19.59
CA MET A 82 -1.11 18.29 -18.16
C MET A 82 -1.66 17.17 -17.28
N GLY A 83 -2.51 16.28 -17.83
CA GLY A 83 -3.00 15.10 -17.11
C GLY A 83 -1.95 14.00 -17.01
N LEU A 84 -1.14 13.83 -18.05
CA LEU A 84 -0.15 12.76 -18.15
C LEU A 84 1.09 13.00 -17.27
N SER A 85 1.59 14.23 -17.23
CA SER A 85 2.67 14.63 -16.31
C SER A 85 2.28 14.39 -14.84
N ARG A 86 1.05 14.75 -14.48
CA ARG A 86 0.50 14.47 -13.13
C ARG A 86 0.45 12.98 -12.81
N ILE A 87 0.10 12.11 -13.76
CA ILE A 87 0.10 10.65 -13.52
C ILE A 87 1.52 10.15 -13.23
N VAL A 88 2.53 10.67 -13.95
CA VAL A 88 3.93 10.33 -13.70
C VAL A 88 4.39 10.81 -12.32
N ASP A 89 4.03 12.03 -11.92
CA ASP A 89 4.33 12.57 -10.60
C ASP A 89 3.64 11.77 -9.48
N MET A 90 2.37 11.38 -9.66
CA MET A 90 1.64 10.52 -8.71
C MET A 90 2.27 9.12 -8.62
N ALA A 91 2.71 8.54 -9.75
CA ALA A 91 3.39 7.25 -9.78
C ALA A 91 4.76 7.31 -9.08
N LEU A 92 5.52 8.38 -9.29
CA LEU A 92 6.77 8.64 -8.58
C LEU A 92 6.53 8.81 -7.08
N GLY A 93 5.52 9.59 -6.70
CA GLY A 93 5.10 9.75 -5.29
C GLY A 93 4.73 8.42 -4.64
N ALA A 94 4.00 7.55 -5.35
CA ALA A 94 3.67 6.21 -4.88
C ALA A 94 4.92 5.33 -4.70
N ILE A 95 5.88 5.38 -5.63
CA ILE A 95 7.14 4.63 -5.53
C ILE A 95 7.99 5.14 -4.36
N GLY A 96 8.16 6.46 -4.22
CA GLY A 96 8.91 7.06 -3.13
C GLY A 96 8.30 6.74 -1.76
N PHE A 97 6.98 6.87 -1.65
CA PHE A 97 6.24 6.43 -0.48
C PHE A 97 6.50 4.94 -0.18
N PHE A 98 6.40 4.07 -1.20
CA PHE A 98 6.55 2.63 -1.01
C PHE A 98 7.95 2.24 -0.54
N ILE A 99 8.98 2.92 -1.04
CA ILE A 99 10.37 2.71 -0.62
C ILE A 99 10.56 3.07 0.85
N VAL A 100 10.08 4.24 1.29
CA VAL A 100 10.15 4.63 2.70
C VAL A 100 9.35 3.65 3.57
N PHE A 101 8.12 3.35 3.15
CA PHE A 101 7.24 2.45 3.86
C PHE A 101 7.88 1.06 4.02
N ALA A 102 8.48 0.51 2.96
CA ALA A 102 9.20 -0.75 2.99
C ALA A 102 10.44 -0.66 3.91
N GLY A 103 11.21 0.42 3.83
CA GLY A 103 12.35 0.66 4.71
C GLY A 103 11.97 0.64 6.20
N VAL A 104 10.90 1.34 6.57
CA VAL A 104 10.41 1.35 7.95
C VAL A 104 9.86 -0.02 8.35
N GLN A 105 9.12 -0.72 7.47
CA GLN A 105 8.66 -2.08 7.74
C GLN A 105 9.82 -3.05 8.02
N LEU A 106 10.92 -2.93 7.28
CA LEU A 106 12.12 -3.75 7.51
C LEU A 106 12.73 -3.48 8.89
N VAL A 107 12.79 -2.22 9.31
CA VAL A 107 13.27 -1.85 10.66
C VAL A 107 12.36 -2.45 11.74
N PHE A 108 11.04 -2.37 11.58
CA PHE A 108 10.08 -2.97 12.52
C PHE A 108 10.09 -4.50 12.52
N MET A 109 10.59 -5.14 11.46
CA MET A 109 10.70 -6.59 11.40
C MET A 109 11.70 -7.13 12.45
N ILE A 110 12.75 -6.37 12.76
CA ILE A 110 13.78 -6.75 13.73
C ILE A 110 13.17 -6.98 15.13
N PRO A 111 12.57 -5.97 15.81
CA PRO A 111 11.95 -6.17 17.11
C PRO A 111 10.76 -7.14 17.05
N ALA A 112 10.01 -7.19 15.94
CA ALA A 112 8.92 -8.14 15.78
C ALA A 112 9.40 -9.60 15.83
N PHE A 113 10.60 -9.89 15.31
CA PHE A 113 11.19 -11.23 15.39
C PHE A 113 11.48 -11.64 16.85
N PHE A 114 12.01 -10.71 17.66
CA PHE A 114 12.24 -10.97 19.09
C PHE A 114 10.91 -11.17 19.85
N LEU A 115 9.90 -10.35 19.56
CA LEU A 115 8.58 -10.48 20.18
C LEU A 115 7.90 -11.81 19.81
N ASP A 116 8.06 -12.31 18.57
CA ASP A 116 7.51 -13.60 18.15
C ASP A 116 8.03 -14.73 19.06
N SER A 117 9.33 -14.75 19.34
CA SER A 117 9.96 -15.73 20.24
C SER A 117 9.38 -15.66 21.66
N LEU A 118 9.16 -14.45 22.20
CA LEU A 118 8.60 -14.27 23.54
C LEU A 118 7.14 -14.76 23.62
N THR A 119 6.33 -14.47 22.59
CA THR A 119 4.92 -14.87 22.59
C THR A 119 4.71 -16.39 22.55
N ARG A 120 5.68 -17.16 22.03
CA ARG A 120 5.62 -18.63 22.01
C ARG A 120 5.83 -19.25 23.40
N LEU A 121 6.53 -18.56 24.29
CA LEU A 121 6.79 -19.02 25.66
C LEU A 121 5.62 -18.74 26.61
N THR A 122 4.76 -17.78 26.24
CA THR A 122 3.58 -17.42 27.01
C THR A 122 2.36 -18.22 26.61
N ASN A 123 1.65 -18.79 27.58
CA ASN A 123 0.39 -19.48 27.33
C ASN A 123 -0.71 -18.46 27.01
N LEU A 124 -1.09 -18.34 25.73
CA LEU A 124 -2.01 -17.29 25.26
C LEU A 124 -3.46 -17.60 25.68
N THR A 125 -4.08 -16.71 26.45
CA THR A 125 -5.51 -16.78 26.79
C THR A 125 -6.39 -16.60 25.54
N ALA A 126 -7.63 -17.09 25.58
CA ALA A 126 -8.58 -16.94 24.47
C ALA A 126 -8.81 -15.48 24.07
N VAL A 127 -8.88 -14.57 25.05
CA VAL A 127 -9.01 -13.12 24.82
C VAL A 127 -7.80 -12.58 24.07
N ASN A 128 -6.59 -12.99 24.46
CA ASN A 128 -5.35 -12.56 23.80
C ASN A 128 -5.29 -13.01 22.32
N ARG A 129 -5.78 -14.22 22.03
CA ARG A 129 -5.86 -14.74 20.66
C ARG A 129 -6.93 -14.03 19.82
N LEU A 130 -8.10 -13.77 20.40
CA LEU A 130 -9.18 -13.03 19.72
C LEU A 130 -8.75 -11.59 19.38
N LEU A 131 -8.12 -10.90 20.32
CA LEU A 131 -7.57 -9.57 20.04
C LEU A 131 -6.47 -9.65 18.97
N GLY A 132 -5.58 -10.65 19.05
CA GLY A 132 -4.59 -10.91 18.00
C GLY A 132 -5.22 -11.06 16.61
N LEU A 133 -6.34 -11.79 16.51
CA LEU A 133 -7.11 -11.94 15.26
C LEU A 133 -7.61 -10.58 14.75
N VAL A 134 -8.23 -9.76 15.61
CA VAL A 134 -8.75 -8.43 15.24
C VAL A 134 -7.62 -7.54 14.73
N PHE A 135 -6.50 -7.47 15.45
CA PHE A 135 -5.33 -6.70 15.03
C PHE A 135 -4.70 -7.23 13.73
N GLY A 136 -4.66 -8.55 13.54
CA GLY A 136 -4.20 -9.19 12.30
C GLY A 136 -5.08 -8.81 11.11
N LEU A 137 -6.40 -8.91 11.27
CA LEU A 137 -7.36 -8.52 10.22
C LEU A 137 -7.26 -7.02 9.89
N ALA A 138 -7.23 -6.16 10.91
CA ALA A 138 -7.07 -4.72 10.74
C ALA A 138 -5.78 -4.39 9.99
N ARG A 139 -4.65 -5.00 10.38
CA ARG A 139 -3.37 -4.86 9.68
C ARG A 139 -3.48 -5.28 8.21
N SER A 140 -4.07 -6.43 7.90
CA SER A 140 -4.23 -6.87 6.51
C SER A 140 -5.13 -5.94 5.71
N ALA A 141 -6.19 -5.41 6.32
CA ALA A 141 -7.07 -4.44 5.65
C ALA A 141 -6.30 -3.15 5.30
N LEU A 142 -5.46 -2.66 6.22
CA LEU A 142 -4.57 -1.52 5.95
C LEU A 142 -3.62 -1.80 4.78
N TRP A 143 -3.00 -2.97 4.74
CA TRP A 143 -2.13 -3.36 3.63
C TRP A 143 -2.85 -3.43 2.29
N VAL A 144 -4.07 -3.98 2.27
CA VAL A 144 -4.89 -4.04 1.05
C VAL A 144 -5.25 -2.64 0.56
N ALA A 145 -5.73 -1.78 1.46
CA ALA A 145 -6.05 -0.38 1.13
C ALA A 145 -4.81 0.38 0.63
N LEU A 146 -3.66 0.15 1.27
CA LEU A 146 -2.40 0.75 0.87
C LEU A 146 -1.97 0.32 -0.53
N ILE A 147 -1.98 -0.98 -0.81
CA ILE A 147 -1.62 -1.52 -2.13
C ILE A 147 -2.54 -0.94 -3.20
N TYR A 148 -3.84 -0.86 -2.94
CA TYR A 148 -4.78 -0.24 -3.88
C TYR A 148 -4.45 1.23 -4.15
N ALA A 149 -4.19 2.01 -3.08
CA ALA A 149 -3.82 3.42 -3.21
C ALA A 149 -2.52 3.60 -4.01
N LEU A 150 -1.51 2.77 -3.76
CA LEU A 150 -0.24 2.81 -4.48
C LEU A 150 -0.35 2.37 -5.94
N LEU A 151 -1.29 1.46 -6.24
CA LEU A 151 -1.56 1.04 -7.61
C LEU A 151 -2.39 2.08 -8.39
N SER A 152 -3.14 2.95 -7.71
CA SER A 152 -4.07 3.88 -8.35
C SER A 152 -3.50 4.71 -9.52
N PRO A 153 -2.32 5.36 -9.45
CA PRO A 153 -1.78 6.11 -10.59
C PRO A 153 -1.45 5.20 -11.78
N PHE A 154 -1.04 3.96 -11.53
CA PHE A 154 -0.76 2.98 -12.59
C PHE A 154 -2.04 2.44 -13.22
N LEU A 155 -3.11 2.28 -12.45
CA LEU A 155 -4.42 1.87 -12.97
C LEU A 155 -5.04 2.96 -13.86
N MET A 156 -4.81 4.23 -13.52
CA MET A 156 -5.21 5.36 -14.36
C MET A 156 -4.47 5.38 -15.70
N ALA A 157 -3.18 5.02 -15.70
CA ALA A 157 -2.39 4.91 -16.93
C ALA A 157 -2.86 3.75 -17.84
N TRP A 158 -3.33 2.64 -17.26
CA TRP A 158 -3.81 1.47 -17.99
C TRP A 158 -5.22 1.03 -17.59
N PRO A 159 -6.27 1.75 -18.03
CA PRO A 159 -7.65 1.48 -17.60
C PRO A 159 -8.19 0.13 -18.10
N ALA A 160 -7.71 -0.38 -19.23
CA ALA A 160 -8.15 -1.67 -19.81
C ALA A 160 -7.39 -2.90 -19.26
N GLY A 161 -6.52 -2.72 -18.27
CA GLY A 161 -5.70 -3.78 -17.71
C GLY A 161 -6.53 -4.92 -17.08
N TRP A 162 -5.96 -6.14 -17.09
CA TRP A 162 -6.53 -7.29 -16.37
C TRP A 162 -6.58 -7.03 -14.86
N VAL A 163 -5.61 -6.28 -14.32
CA VAL A 163 -5.58 -5.83 -12.92
C VAL A 163 -6.73 -4.86 -12.63
N THR A 164 -6.95 -3.85 -13.48
CA THR A 164 -8.03 -2.86 -13.33
C THR A 164 -9.40 -3.52 -13.33
N ARG A 165 -9.63 -4.48 -14.25
CA ARG A 165 -10.86 -5.29 -14.28
C ARG A 165 -11.04 -6.15 -13.02
N GLY A 166 -9.94 -6.72 -12.51
CA GLY A 166 -9.94 -7.46 -11.26
C GLY A 166 -10.31 -6.60 -10.05
N LEU A 167 -9.70 -5.42 -9.92
CA LEU A 167 -9.90 -4.54 -8.78
C LEU A 167 -11.28 -3.88 -8.79
N ASN A 168 -11.74 -3.36 -9.93
CA ASN A 168 -13.03 -2.68 -10.04
C ASN A 168 -14.21 -3.63 -9.89
N GLY A 169 -14.05 -4.90 -10.29
CA GLY A 169 -15.09 -5.92 -10.14
C GLY A 169 -15.07 -6.66 -8.80
N SER A 170 -14.24 -6.24 -7.83
CA SER A 170 -14.13 -6.93 -6.54
C SER A 170 -15.22 -6.47 -5.59
N TYR A 171 -16.04 -7.42 -5.14
CA TYR A 171 -17.09 -7.16 -4.15
C TYR A 171 -16.51 -6.76 -2.79
N ILE A 172 -15.40 -7.39 -2.38
CA ILE A 172 -14.75 -7.15 -1.09
C ILE A 172 -14.18 -5.74 -1.04
N LEU A 173 -13.43 -5.31 -2.07
CA LEU A 173 -12.88 -3.94 -2.14
C LEU A 173 -13.97 -2.88 -2.12
N MET A 174 -15.06 -3.09 -2.84
CA MET A 174 -16.19 -2.15 -2.89
C MET A 174 -16.89 -1.97 -1.55
N HIS A 175 -16.98 -3.04 -0.73
CA HIS A 175 -17.62 -3.00 0.59
C HIS A 175 -16.66 -2.74 1.74
N LEU A 176 -15.35 -2.67 1.48
CA LEU A 176 -14.36 -2.33 2.48
C LEU A 176 -14.45 -0.83 2.80
N LYS A 177 -15.42 -0.45 3.65
CA LYS A 177 -15.67 0.93 4.13
C LYS A 177 -14.42 1.61 4.74
N PHE A 178 -13.39 0.84 5.07
CA PHE A 178 -12.08 1.36 5.49
C PHE A 178 -11.41 2.22 4.42
N MET A 179 -11.74 1.99 3.14
CA MET A 179 -11.37 2.90 2.06
C MET A 179 -11.92 4.30 2.33
N GLU A 180 -13.21 4.49 2.67
CA GLU A 180 -13.75 5.82 2.98
C GLU A 180 -13.11 6.48 4.23
N PHE A 181 -12.57 5.70 5.16
CA PHE A 181 -11.86 6.20 6.34
C PHE A 181 -10.41 6.62 6.03
N ILE A 182 -9.71 5.86 5.19
CA ILE A 182 -8.32 6.16 4.81
C ILE A 182 -8.22 7.07 3.59
N THR A 183 -9.20 7.06 2.69
CA THR A 183 -9.23 7.89 1.48
C THR A 183 -9.10 9.38 1.81
N PRO A 184 -9.81 10.01 2.77
CA PRO A 184 -9.57 11.42 3.07
C PRO A 184 -8.18 11.68 3.68
N VAL A 185 -7.57 10.67 4.34
CA VAL A 185 -6.19 10.78 4.83
C VAL A 185 -5.22 10.64 3.67
N VAL A 186 -5.34 9.61 2.84
CA VAL A 186 -4.41 9.28 1.75
C VAL A 186 -4.62 10.17 0.51
N VAL A 187 -5.85 10.56 0.16
CA VAL A 187 -6.19 11.45 -0.98
C VAL A 187 -6.00 12.94 -0.64
N LYS A 188 -6.02 13.35 0.64
CA LYS A 188 -5.43 14.66 0.98
C LYS A 188 -3.91 14.67 0.88
N LEU A 189 -3.30 13.49 0.76
CA LEU A 189 -1.87 13.28 0.77
C LEU A 189 -1.33 12.81 -0.59
N ILE A 190 -2.14 12.69 -1.63
CA ILE A 190 -1.73 12.46 -3.04
C ILE A 190 -2.27 13.64 -3.84
#